data_AF-A0A937U4S0-F1
#
_entry.id   AF-A0A937U4S0-F1
#
_cell.length_a   1.000
_cell.length_b   1.000
_cell.length_c   1.000
_cell.angle_alpha   90.00
_cell.angle_beta   90.00
_cell.angle_gamma   90.00
#
_symmetry.space_group_name_H-M   'P 1'
#
loop_
_entity.id
_entity.type
_entity.pdbx_description
1 polymer ?
#
loop_
_entity_poly.entity_id
_entity_poly.type
_entity_poly.pdbx_seq_one_letter_code
_entity_poly.pdbx_strand_id
1 'polypeptide(L)'
;MTELFFGAILRIVQAVLQGAPFILSGICITALLERMIGAVGTKRLFGSNSVVSLFQSWCIGMALPGCSLGVIPICQQLRLSGIAIGTIFAFALSSPLFDPLSLLYGLTLSKPFTIFAFAGCSLIVVTVSGAIFDKLFPDTELNIPPPPESPVGIRRIASVAVAMGRITVGPMTAFIGIGLLGVGLMSIVLPYGILGGTMSHDNPWAPLTMTGVALPAYATPMVAMSQLGSMFQHGNSVGAAFILLCFGAGMNLGLLAWMWWHYGWKKLGIWFGIMLLIVIGISYGVEGPLYPKAIEASDHSHAFDRYCSPYRFGTVPSGGFPADIIRRIKLETQTHELFGIAALGFLATCGGLLRFFDPNKKLDDWLNAVPPTKVAHGRFDIILPAPVIGLCGLAGIIVVSVAGCFAYYPEPKEALEELRVASIESSAAAISGDTELCLHWIPMCEGWNKRLIVGIYLRKWAVPDDILARSKEYEDELEELEHMFQHRSFPSAIRRRAVAVDTARHALADAL
;
A
#
# COMPACT_ATOMS: atom_id res chain seq x y z
N MET A 1 -27.76 4.79 -10.66
CA MET A 1 -27.03 3.88 -11.59
C MET A 1 -25.83 4.58 -12.21
N THR A 2 -26.02 5.73 -12.85
CA THR A 2 -24.93 6.54 -13.42
C THR A 2 -23.89 6.95 -12.37
N GLU A 3 -24.32 7.34 -11.17
CA GLU A 3 -23.39 7.71 -10.09
C GLU A 3 -22.51 6.54 -9.62
N LEU A 4 -23.05 5.33 -9.57
CA LEU A 4 -22.31 4.11 -9.17
C LEU A 4 -21.25 3.76 -10.21
N PHE A 5 -21.58 3.88 -11.50
CA PHE A 5 -20.64 3.60 -12.58
C PHE A 5 -19.47 4.59 -12.59
N PHE A 6 -19.76 5.88 -12.53
CA PHE A 6 -18.72 6.92 -12.49
C PHE A 6 -17.92 6.88 -11.18
N GLY A 7 -18.57 6.56 -10.05
CA GLY A 7 -17.89 6.33 -8.77
C GLY A 7 -16.90 5.17 -8.84
N ALA A 8 -17.30 4.05 -9.44
CA ALA A 8 -16.41 2.90 -9.63
C ALA A 8 -15.21 3.25 -10.51
N ILE A 9 -15.41 3.99 -11.61
CA ILE A 9 -14.32 4.47 -12.47
C ILE A 9 -13.35 5.34 -11.67
N LEU A 10 -13.86 6.32 -10.91
CA LEU A 10 -13.02 7.20 -10.10
C LEU A 10 -12.14 6.39 -9.13
N ARG A 11 -12.75 5.44 -8.41
CA ARG A 11 -12.03 4.60 -7.43
C ARG A 11 -10.99 3.70 -8.08
N ILE A 12 -11.29 3.11 -9.24
CA ILE A 12 -10.31 2.31 -10.00
C ILE A 12 -9.14 3.19 -10.44
N VAL A 13 -9.40 4.37 -10.98
CA VAL A 13 -8.34 5.27 -11.46
C VAL A 13 -7.47 5.75 -10.30
N GLN A 14 -8.07 6.12 -9.17
CA GLN A 14 -7.34 6.44 -7.94
C GLN A 14 -6.45 5.27 -7.49
N ALA A 15 -6.98 4.04 -7.46
CA ALA A 15 -6.22 2.86 -7.08
C ALA A 15 -5.07 2.55 -8.05
N VAL A 16 -5.25 2.78 -9.36
CA VAL A 16 -4.18 2.65 -10.36
C VAL A 16 -3.07 3.66 -10.11
N LEU A 17 -3.41 4.94 -9.90
CA LEU A 17 -2.44 6.01 -9.68
C LEU A 17 -1.65 5.79 -8.39
N GLN A 18 -2.35 5.51 -7.29
CA GLN A 18 -1.74 5.23 -5.98
C GLN A 18 -0.90 3.94 -5.99
N GLY A 19 -1.36 2.91 -6.73
CA GLY A 19 -0.67 1.63 -6.84
C GLY A 19 0.52 1.64 -7.81
N ALA A 20 0.58 2.58 -8.76
CA ALA A 20 1.55 2.57 -9.86
C ALA A 20 3.03 2.53 -9.41
N PRO A 21 3.49 3.36 -8.45
CA PRO A 21 4.89 3.31 -7.98
C PRO A 21 5.26 1.95 -7.37
N PHE A 22 4.32 1.34 -6.63
CA PHE A 22 4.52 0.04 -5.99
C PHE A 22 4.46 -1.12 -6.99
N ILE A 23 3.61 -1.03 -8.01
CA ILE A 23 3.59 -2.00 -9.12
C ILE A 23 4.90 -1.94 -9.89
N LEU A 24 5.43 -0.74 -10.16
CA LEU A 24 6.73 -0.55 -10.80
C LEU A 24 7.86 -1.16 -9.97
N SER A 25 7.87 -0.89 -8.66
CA SER A 25 8.82 -1.52 -7.72
C SER A 25 8.73 -3.05 -7.77
N GLY A 26 7.52 -3.60 -7.73
CA GLY A 26 7.30 -5.05 -7.82
C GLY A 26 7.79 -5.68 -9.12
N ILE A 27 7.57 -5.01 -10.26
CA ILE A 27 8.11 -5.43 -11.56
C ILE A 27 9.64 -5.40 -11.56
N CYS A 28 10.24 -4.35 -10.97
CA CYS A 28 11.69 -4.25 -10.84
C CYS A 28 12.27 -5.38 -9.98
N ILE A 29 11.72 -5.61 -8.79
CA ILE A 29 12.12 -6.70 -7.89
C ILE A 29 11.99 -8.05 -8.60
N THR A 30 10.87 -8.27 -9.30
CA THR A 30 10.64 -9.51 -10.06
C THR A 30 11.72 -9.71 -11.12
N ALA A 31 12.05 -8.67 -11.91
CA ALA A 31 13.08 -8.75 -12.94
C ALA A 31 14.49 -8.97 -12.36
N LEU A 32 14.81 -8.38 -11.20
CA LEU A 32 16.06 -8.64 -10.48
C LEU A 32 16.14 -10.08 -9.97
N LEU A 33 15.06 -10.61 -9.40
CA LEU A 33 14.98 -12.01 -8.95
C LEU A 33 15.12 -12.97 -10.13
N GLU A 34 14.46 -12.69 -11.27
CA GLU A 34 14.51 -13.50 -12.47
C GLU A 34 15.90 -13.50 -13.14
N ARG A 35 16.49 -12.32 -13.37
CA ARG A 35 17.67 -12.16 -14.25
C ARG A 35 19.00 -12.01 -13.52
N MET A 36 19.00 -11.59 -12.27
CA MET A 36 20.25 -11.35 -11.53
C MET A 36 20.48 -12.40 -10.45
N ILE A 37 19.47 -12.66 -9.62
CA ILE A 37 19.59 -13.64 -8.53
C ILE A 37 19.37 -15.06 -9.05
N GLY A 38 18.42 -15.24 -9.97
CA GLY A 38 18.04 -16.52 -10.55
C GLY A 38 17.27 -17.42 -9.58
N ALA A 39 16.74 -18.54 -10.08
CA ALA A 39 15.92 -19.45 -9.29
C ALA A 39 16.65 -20.04 -8.08
N VAL A 40 17.90 -20.48 -8.26
CA VAL A 40 18.72 -21.07 -7.19
C VAL A 40 19.06 -20.03 -6.11
N GLY A 41 19.44 -18.82 -6.51
CA GLY A 41 19.73 -17.73 -5.57
C GLY A 41 18.47 -17.31 -4.81
N THR A 42 17.33 -17.25 -5.50
CA THR A 42 16.04 -16.86 -4.91
C THR A 42 15.60 -17.90 -3.88
N LYS A 43 15.68 -19.20 -4.20
CA LYS A 43 15.40 -20.28 -3.24
C LYS A 43 16.34 -20.28 -2.03
N ARG A 44 17.61 -19.90 -2.20
CA ARG A 44 18.56 -19.72 -1.08
C ARG A 44 18.24 -18.52 -0.19
N LEU A 45 17.74 -17.43 -0.77
CA LEU A 45 17.43 -16.19 -0.06
C LEU A 45 16.17 -16.32 0.80
N PHE A 46 15.09 -16.87 0.23
CA PHE A 46 13.79 -17.00 0.90
C PHE A 46 13.67 -18.31 1.70
N GLY A 47 14.47 -19.32 1.36
CA GLY A 47 14.27 -20.68 1.85
C GLY A 47 13.02 -21.33 1.23
N SER A 48 12.69 -22.53 1.70
CA SER A 48 11.45 -23.21 1.30
C SER A 48 11.03 -24.25 2.33
N ASN A 49 9.71 -24.43 2.49
CA ASN A 49 9.06 -25.50 3.26
C ASN A 49 9.61 -25.68 4.70
N SER A 50 9.85 -24.56 5.41
CA SER A 50 10.32 -24.57 6.79
C SER A 50 9.80 -23.37 7.58
N VAL A 51 9.71 -23.48 8.91
CA VAL A 51 9.33 -22.34 9.76
C VAL A 51 10.33 -21.19 9.63
N VAL A 52 11.62 -21.52 9.44
CA VAL A 52 12.67 -20.52 9.21
C VAL A 52 12.44 -19.77 7.90
N SER A 53 12.01 -20.45 6.82
CA SER A 53 11.71 -19.79 5.54
C SER A 53 10.48 -18.87 5.63
N LEU A 54 9.48 -19.22 6.44
CA LEU A 54 8.35 -18.33 6.72
C LEU A 54 8.81 -17.03 7.40
N PHE A 55 9.63 -17.14 8.44
CA PHE A 55 10.18 -15.99 9.15
C PHE A 55 11.10 -15.14 8.25
N GLN A 56 11.99 -15.79 7.49
CA GLN A 56 12.86 -15.11 6.53
C GLN A 56 12.05 -14.36 5.47
N SER A 57 11.01 -14.99 4.91
CA SER A 57 10.14 -14.37 3.92
C SER A 57 9.33 -13.21 4.47
N TRP A 58 8.89 -13.30 5.73
CA TRP A 58 8.25 -12.19 6.43
C TRP A 58 9.20 -10.99 6.59
N CYS A 59 10.44 -11.21 7.04
CA CYS A 59 11.46 -10.17 7.16
C CYS A 59 11.80 -9.53 5.79
N ILE A 60 11.97 -10.34 4.74
CA ILE A 60 12.25 -9.84 3.39
C ILE A 60 11.05 -9.03 2.86
N GLY A 61 9.83 -9.49 3.13
CA GLY A 61 8.60 -8.75 2.79
C GLY A 61 8.60 -7.35 3.40
N MET A 62 8.80 -7.25 4.72
CA MET A 62 8.87 -5.95 5.41
C MET A 62 9.96 -5.02 4.88
N ALA A 63 11.09 -5.57 4.43
CA ALA A 63 12.20 -4.77 3.91
C ALA A 63 11.93 -4.23 2.49
N LEU A 64 11.18 -4.95 1.67
CA LEU A 64 10.98 -4.61 0.26
C LEU A 64 9.74 -3.72 0.08
N PRO A 65 9.88 -2.60 -0.66
CA PRO A 65 8.74 -1.72 -0.97
C PRO A 65 7.78 -2.44 -1.92
N GLY A 66 6.65 -2.88 -1.40
CA GLY A 66 5.63 -3.60 -2.14
C GLY A 66 4.23 -3.19 -1.73
N CYS A 67 3.28 -3.40 -2.65
CA CYS A 67 1.85 -3.39 -2.34
C CYS A 67 1.27 -4.73 -2.80
N SER A 68 0.07 -5.08 -2.34
CA SER A 68 -0.53 -6.37 -2.70
C SER A 68 -0.74 -6.56 -4.21
N LEU A 69 -0.82 -5.50 -5.03
CA LEU A 69 -0.82 -5.59 -6.50
C LEU A 69 0.59 -5.85 -7.08
N GLY A 70 1.59 -5.11 -6.60
CA GLY A 70 2.98 -5.23 -7.05
C GLY A 70 3.65 -6.55 -6.65
N VAL A 71 3.13 -7.20 -5.61
CA VAL A 71 3.64 -8.50 -5.13
C VAL A 71 3.18 -9.67 -6.01
N ILE A 72 2.10 -9.55 -6.80
CA ILE A 72 1.62 -10.62 -7.70
C ILE A 72 2.73 -11.15 -8.64
N PRO A 73 3.44 -10.32 -9.43
CA PRO A 73 4.54 -10.80 -10.27
C PRO A 73 5.69 -11.39 -9.45
N ILE A 74 5.96 -10.86 -8.25
CA ILE A 74 6.99 -11.42 -7.35
C ILE A 74 6.61 -12.83 -6.92
N CYS A 75 5.37 -13.05 -6.46
CA CYS A 75 4.83 -14.36 -6.09
C CYS A 75 4.96 -15.38 -7.22
N GLN A 76 4.67 -14.96 -8.46
CA GLN A 76 4.86 -15.80 -9.63
C GLN A 76 6.34 -16.19 -9.80
N GLN A 77 7.27 -15.26 -9.62
CA GLN A 77 8.70 -15.55 -9.75
C GLN A 77 9.23 -16.42 -8.61
N LEU A 78 8.75 -16.24 -7.38
CA LEU A 78 9.07 -17.12 -6.25
C LEU A 78 8.57 -18.56 -6.52
N ARG A 79 7.34 -18.69 -7.06
CA ARG A 79 6.78 -19.98 -7.49
C ARG A 79 7.64 -20.64 -8.57
N LEU A 80 8.03 -19.89 -9.60
CA LEU A 80 8.92 -20.38 -10.66
C LEU A 80 10.32 -20.75 -10.15
N SER A 81 10.74 -20.17 -9.02
CA SER A 81 12.00 -20.50 -8.34
C SER A 81 11.91 -21.74 -7.44
N GLY A 82 10.75 -22.41 -7.41
CA GLY A 82 10.54 -23.64 -6.64
C GLY A 82 10.42 -23.40 -5.13
N ILE A 83 9.91 -22.24 -4.72
CA ILE A 83 9.59 -21.92 -3.31
C ILE A 83 8.19 -22.44 -2.98
N ALA A 84 8.05 -23.01 -1.78
CA ALA A 84 6.79 -23.52 -1.26
C ALA A 84 5.77 -22.38 -1.07
N ILE A 85 4.51 -22.70 -1.30
CA ILE A 85 3.43 -21.71 -1.33
C ILE A 85 3.22 -21.00 0.02
N GLY A 86 3.38 -21.69 1.17
CA GLY A 86 3.30 -21.04 2.48
C GLY A 86 4.35 -19.93 2.65
N THR A 87 5.55 -20.17 2.14
CA THR A 87 6.66 -19.20 2.13
C THR A 87 6.37 -18.03 1.17
N ILE A 88 5.76 -18.29 0.01
CA ILE A 88 5.31 -17.24 -0.91
C ILE A 88 4.25 -16.35 -0.25
N PHE A 89 3.27 -16.93 0.45
CA PHE A 89 2.24 -16.15 1.14
C PHE A 89 2.77 -15.39 2.34
N ALA A 90 3.76 -15.93 3.04
CA ALA A 90 4.44 -15.21 4.10
C ALA A 90 5.03 -13.90 3.61
N PHE A 91 5.71 -13.94 2.46
CA PHE A 91 6.18 -12.75 1.77
C PHE A 91 5.01 -11.87 1.28
N ALA A 92 4.00 -12.47 0.65
CA ALA A 92 2.91 -11.74 0.02
C ALA A 92 2.09 -10.91 1.00
N LEU A 93 1.83 -11.47 2.18
CA LEU A 93 1.09 -10.80 3.24
C LEU A 93 1.97 -9.76 3.93
N SER A 94 3.22 -10.10 4.29
CA SER A 94 4.09 -9.18 5.04
C SER A 94 4.51 -7.92 4.29
N SER A 95 4.76 -8.01 2.98
CA SER A 95 5.30 -6.90 2.19
C SER A 95 4.45 -5.62 2.22
N PRO A 96 3.14 -5.66 1.94
CA PRO A 96 2.27 -4.49 2.07
C PRO A 96 1.91 -4.11 3.51
N LEU A 97 2.12 -4.99 4.50
CA LEU A 97 1.66 -4.76 5.88
C LEU A 97 2.56 -3.80 6.65
N PHE A 98 3.88 -3.91 6.47
CA PHE A 98 4.86 -3.11 7.21
C PHE A 98 6.05 -2.72 6.32
N ASP A 99 5.77 -2.24 5.11
CA ASP A 99 6.81 -1.61 4.31
C ASP A 99 7.36 -0.36 5.04
N PRO A 100 8.60 0.08 4.75
CA PRO A 100 9.26 1.13 5.51
C PRO A 100 8.48 2.45 5.60
N LEU A 101 7.72 2.82 4.55
CA LEU A 101 6.90 4.03 4.53
C LEU A 101 5.71 3.88 5.48
N SER A 102 4.97 2.78 5.34
CA SER A 102 3.83 2.45 6.19
C SER A 102 4.20 2.31 7.66
N LEU A 103 5.32 1.66 7.95
CA LEU A 103 5.79 1.48 9.33
C LEU A 103 6.12 2.83 9.97
N LEU A 104 6.83 3.69 9.25
CA LEU A 104 7.19 5.02 9.72
C LEU A 104 5.92 5.87 9.99
N TYR A 105 4.96 5.81 9.08
CA TYR A 105 3.68 6.49 9.22
C TYR A 105 2.82 5.95 10.37
N GLY A 106 2.80 4.63 10.55
CA GLY A 106 2.12 3.99 11.68
C GLY A 106 2.72 4.38 13.02
N LEU A 107 4.06 4.39 13.13
CA LEU A 107 4.80 4.75 14.35
C LEU A 107 4.56 6.20 14.80
N THR A 108 4.17 7.09 13.90
CA THR A 108 3.94 8.51 14.21
C THR A 108 2.49 8.82 14.56
N LEU A 109 1.53 8.07 14.00
CA LEU A 109 0.11 8.27 14.27
C LEU A 109 -0.40 7.43 15.45
N SER A 110 0.23 6.30 15.70
CA SER A 110 -0.18 5.35 16.73
C SER A 110 0.89 5.19 17.79
N LYS A 111 0.49 4.72 18.97
CA LYS A 111 1.47 4.33 20.01
C LYS A 111 2.42 3.28 19.42
N PRO A 112 3.76 3.47 19.51
CA PRO A 112 4.72 2.52 18.95
C PRO A 112 4.48 1.07 19.39
N PHE A 113 4.03 0.88 20.63
CA PHE A 113 3.64 -0.41 21.17
C PHE A 113 2.55 -1.12 20.33
N THR A 114 1.54 -0.40 19.86
CA THR A 114 0.44 -0.95 19.04
C THR A 114 0.96 -1.43 17.68
N ILE A 115 1.86 -0.66 17.06
CA ILE A 115 2.45 -1.02 15.77
C ILE A 115 3.35 -2.26 15.90
N PHE A 116 4.20 -2.33 16.93
CA PHE A 116 5.00 -3.53 17.18
C PHE A 116 4.14 -4.74 17.53
N ALA A 117 3.04 -4.55 18.28
CA ALA A 117 2.09 -5.62 18.55
C ALA A 117 1.43 -6.12 17.25
N PHE A 118 0.99 -5.23 16.37
CA PHE A 118 0.42 -5.59 15.07
C PHE A 118 1.44 -6.33 14.19
N ALA A 119 2.70 -5.89 14.18
CA ALA A 119 3.79 -6.57 13.48
C ALA A 119 3.99 -7.99 14.02
N GLY A 120 4.07 -8.16 15.34
CA GLY A 120 4.18 -9.46 15.99
C GLY A 120 2.97 -10.37 15.71
N CYS A 121 1.76 -9.83 15.77
CA CYS A 121 0.53 -10.53 15.42
C CYS A 121 0.54 -10.97 13.95
N SER A 122 0.99 -10.13 13.03
CA SER A 122 1.11 -10.49 11.60
C SER A 122 2.12 -11.62 11.38
N LEU A 123 3.23 -11.62 12.13
CA LEU A 123 4.21 -12.69 12.07
C LEU A 123 3.60 -14.01 12.55
N ILE A 124 2.81 -13.99 13.62
CA ILE A 124 2.06 -15.16 14.11
C ILE A 124 1.08 -15.64 13.04
N VAL A 125 0.28 -14.75 12.44
CA VAL A 125 -0.66 -15.08 11.37
C VAL A 125 0.06 -15.81 10.24
N VAL A 126 1.14 -15.21 9.73
CA VAL A 126 1.93 -15.75 8.62
C VAL A 126 2.57 -17.09 8.98
N THR A 127 3.19 -17.19 10.14
CA THR A 127 3.94 -18.38 10.56
C THR A 127 3.00 -19.55 10.82
N VAL A 128 1.90 -19.32 11.53
CA VAL A 128 0.92 -20.37 11.87
C VAL A 128 0.14 -20.80 10.63
N SER A 129 -0.40 -19.86 9.85
CA SER A 129 -1.14 -20.21 8.63
C SER A 129 -0.24 -20.88 7.59
N GLY A 130 0.98 -20.39 7.40
CA GLY A 130 1.97 -20.97 6.50
C GLY A 130 2.39 -22.37 6.95
N ALA A 131 2.71 -22.57 8.23
CA ALA A 131 3.14 -23.88 8.73
C ALA A 131 2.03 -24.94 8.69
N ILE A 132 0.79 -24.56 9.03
CA ILE A 132 -0.37 -25.47 8.88
C ILE A 132 -0.56 -25.81 7.41
N PHE A 133 -0.48 -24.82 6.52
CA PHE A 133 -0.68 -25.04 5.09
C PHE A 133 0.40 -25.95 4.48
N ASP A 134 1.68 -25.67 4.76
CA ASP A 134 2.80 -26.47 4.25
C ASP A 134 2.73 -27.91 4.79
N LYS A 135 2.25 -28.12 6.02
CA LYS A 135 1.99 -29.46 6.59
C LYS A 135 0.84 -30.19 5.88
N LEU A 136 -0.21 -29.48 5.47
CA LEU A 136 -1.33 -30.06 4.72
C LEU A 136 -0.98 -30.33 3.25
N PHE A 137 -0.06 -29.55 2.67
CA PHE A 137 0.32 -29.60 1.26
C PHE A 137 1.85 -29.53 1.07
N PRO A 138 2.59 -30.59 1.43
CA PRO A 138 4.06 -30.59 1.40
C PRO A 138 4.68 -30.49 0.00
N ASP A 139 3.95 -30.90 -1.06
CA ASP A 139 4.46 -30.95 -2.44
C ASP A 139 4.00 -29.77 -3.31
N THR A 140 4.23 -28.54 -2.84
CA THR A 140 3.85 -27.32 -3.58
C THR A 140 4.98 -26.69 -4.38
N GLU A 141 6.21 -27.16 -4.19
CA GLU A 141 7.40 -26.70 -4.90
C GLU A 141 7.39 -27.16 -6.36
N LEU A 142 7.78 -26.27 -7.26
CA LEU A 142 8.00 -26.61 -8.66
C LEU A 142 9.44 -27.05 -8.89
N ASN A 143 9.62 -28.21 -9.51
CA ASN A 143 10.91 -28.68 -10.01
C ASN A 143 11.06 -28.29 -11.49
N ILE A 144 11.27 -27.00 -11.75
CA ILE A 144 11.58 -26.49 -13.09
C ILE A 144 13.10 -26.32 -13.20
N PRO A 145 13.74 -26.81 -14.28
CA PRO A 145 15.15 -26.54 -14.52
C PRO A 145 15.40 -25.02 -14.53
N PRO A 146 16.40 -24.52 -13.79
CA PRO A 146 16.66 -23.09 -13.76
C PRO A 146 17.01 -22.60 -15.17
N PRO A 147 16.48 -21.44 -15.60
CA PRO A 147 16.87 -20.85 -16.87
C PRO A 147 18.38 -20.57 -16.91
N PRO A 148 18.99 -20.50 -18.11
CA PRO A 148 20.42 -20.24 -18.25
C PRO A 148 20.80 -18.92 -17.56
N GLU A 149 21.96 -18.91 -16.90
CA GLU A 149 22.45 -17.73 -16.18
C GLU A 149 22.63 -16.54 -17.13
N SER A 150 22.21 -15.36 -16.69
CA SER A 150 22.38 -14.15 -17.49
C SER A 150 23.87 -13.77 -17.62
N PRO A 151 24.32 -13.38 -18.82
CA PRO A 151 25.73 -13.11 -19.08
C PRO A 151 26.22 -11.89 -18.32
N VAL A 152 27.55 -11.74 -18.29
CA VAL A 152 28.23 -10.64 -17.60
C VAL A 152 28.21 -9.34 -18.42
N GLY A 153 28.24 -8.19 -17.75
CA GLY A 153 28.33 -6.87 -18.39
C GLY A 153 26.99 -6.22 -18.73
N ILE A 154 27.00 -5.25 -19.64
CA ILE A 154 25.85 -4.39 -20.03
C ILE A 154 24.65 -5.21 -20.53
N ARG A 155 24.90 -6.38 -21.15
CA ARG A 155 23.83 -7.29 -21.60
C ARG A 155 22.92 -7.75 -20.45
N ARG A 156 23.43 -7.83 -19.23
CA ARG A 156 22.65 -8.14 -18.02
C ARG A 156 21.66 -7.03 -17.65
N ILE A 157 22.08 -5.78 -17.75
CA ILE A 157 21.20 -4.63 -17.47
C ILE A 157 20.12 -4.55 -18.54
N ALA A 158 20.49 -4.77 -19.80
CA ALA A 158 19.54 -4.87 -20.90
C ALA A 158 18.55 -6.03 -20.70
N SER A 159 19.00 -7.20 -20.22
CA SER A 159 18.10 -8.34 -19.96
C SER A 159 17.11 -8.05 -18.83
N VAL A 160 17.52 -7.33 -17.79
CA VAL A 160 16.61 -6.85 -16.74
C VAL A 160 15.57 -5.88 -17.32
N ALA A 161 15.99 -4.90 -18.11
CA ALA A 161 15.06 -3.94 -18.72
C ALA A 161 14.05 -4.60 -19.67
N VAL A 162 14.50 -5.56 -20.49
CA VAL A 162 13.63 -6.36 -21.37
C VAL A 162 12.67 -7.21 -20.53
N ALA A 163 13.14 -7.84 -19.45
CA ALA A 163 12.28 -8.58 -18.53
C ALA A 163 11.21 -7.69 -17.90
N MET A 164 11.55 -6.50 -17.41
CA MET A 164 10.58 -5.54 -16.88
C MET A 164 9.49 -5.19 -17.91
N GLY A 165 9.87 -4.90 -19.15
CA GLY A 165 8.91 -4.66 -20.23
C GLY A 165 7.99 -5.86 -20.48
N ARG A 166 8.55 -7.08 -20.56
CA ARG A 166 7.78 -8.31 -20.78
C ARG A 166 6.86 -8.66 -19.62
N ILE A 167 7.28 -8.45 -18.37
CA ILE A 167 6.47 -8.66 -17.17
C ILE A 167 5.28 -7.69 -17.18
N THR A 168 5.50 -6.43 -17.55
CA THR A 168 4.47 -5.37 -17.58
C THR A 168 3.31 -5.69 -18.53
N VAL A 169 3.56 -6.37 -19.65
CA VAL A 169 2.54 -6.81 -20.61
C VAL A 169 2.20 -8.31 -20.51
N GLY A 170 2.66 -8.94 -19.42
CA GLY A 170 2.51 -10.36 -19.18
C GLY A 170 1.14 -10.76 -18.62
N PRO A 171 0.93 -12.04 -18.33
CA PRO A 171 -0.32 -12.53 -17.73
C PRO A 171 -0.58 -11.98 -16.33
N MET A 172 0.46 -11.56 -15.61
CA MET A 172 0.33 -11.01 -14.24
C MET A 172 -0.48 -9.71 -14.22
N THR A 173 -0.44 -8.93 -15.29
CA THR A 173 -1.23 -7.70 -15.44
C THR A 173 -2.73 -7.97 -15.43
N ALA A 174 -3.18 -9.15 -15.91
CA ALA A 174 -4.58 -9.53 -15.83
C ALA A 174 -5.03 -9.75 -14.37
N PHE A 175 -4.19 -10.38 -13.55
CA PHE A 175 -4.47 -10.55 -12.11
C PHE A 175 -4.47 -9.21 -11.38
N ILE A 176 -3.54 -8.30 -11.70
CA ILE A 176 -3.58 -6.91 -11.18
C ILE A 176 -4.90 -6.24 -11.56
N GLY A 177 -5.36 -6.40 -12.81
CA GLY A 177 -6.66 -5.93 -13.27
C GLY A 177 -7.83 -6.48 -12.46
N ILE A 178 -7.83 -7.78 -12.11
CA ILE A 178 -8.86 -8.37 -11.24
C ILE A 178 -8.85 -7.72 -9.85
N GLY A 179 -7.66 -7.45 -9.28
CA GLY A 179 -7.54 -6.72 -8.01
C GLY A 179 -8.16 -5.32 -8.07
N LEU A 180 -7.88 -4.57 -9.14
CA LEU A 180 -8.43 -3.24 -9.37
C LEU A 180 -9.96 -3.26 -9.59
N LEU A 181 -10.47 -4.27 -10.31
CA LEU A 181 -11.91 -4.46 -10.47
C LEU A 181 -12.61 -4.71 -9.12
N GLY A 182 -11.92 -5.32 -8.15
CA GLY A 182 -12.42 -5.47 -6.78
C GLY A 182 -12.71 -4.14 -6.09
N VAL A 183 -11.85 -3.13 -6.28
CA VAL A 183 -12.05 -1.77 -5.76
C VAL A 183 -13.32 -1.15 -6.36
N GLY A 184 -13.47 -1.26 -7.68
CA GLY A 184 -14.66 -0.75 -8.37
C GLY A 184 -15.94 -1.45 -7.92
N LEU A 185 -15.89 -2.77 -7.71
CA LEU A 185 -17.01 -3.55 -7.18
C LEU A 185 -17.42 -3.06 -5.79
N MET A 186 -16.46 -2.81 -4.89
CA MET A 186 -16.76 -2.25 -3.56
C MET A 186 -17.44 -0.90 -3.64
N SER A 187 -16.97 -0.01 -4.53
CA SER A 187 -17.64 1.28 -4.75
C SER A 187 -19.08 1.17 -5.24
N ILE A 188 -19.46 0.07 -5.90
CA ILE A 188 -20.84 -0.17 -6.37
C ILE A 188 -21.69 -0.76 -5.25
N VAL A 189 -21.10 -1.67 -4.46
CA VAL A 189 -21.80 -2.42 -3.40
C VAL A 189 -22.01 -1.57 -2.15
N LEU A 190 -21.08 -0.68 -1.82
CA LEU A 190 -21.07 0.11 -0.59
C LEU A 190 -21.55 1.55 -0.85
N PRO A 191 -22.77 1.93 -0.43
CA PRO A 191 -23.26 3.29 -0.55
C PRO A 191 -22.41 4.27 0.28
N TYR A 192 -22.48 5.55 -0.10
CA TYR A 192 -21.79 6.63 0.61
C TYR A 192 -22.10 6.63 2.12
N GLY A 193 -21.05 6.68 2.95
CA GLY A 193 -21.16 6.82 4.41
C GLY A 193 -21.65 5.59 5.18
N ILE A 194 -21.93 4.44 4.52
CA ILE A 194 -22.53 3.27 5.20
C ILE A 194 -21.63 2.66 6.28
N LEU A 195 -20.31 2.84 6.16
CA LEU A 195 -19.33 2.25 7.06
C LEU A 195 -18.97 3.16 8.24
N GLY A 196 -19.44 4.41 8.26
CA GLY A 196 -19.00 5.40 9.24
C GLY A 196 -19.34 5.05 10.69
N GLY A 197 -20.48 4.38 10.93
CA GLY A 197 -20.91 3.96 12.27
C GLY A 197 -20.84 2.44 12.53
N THR A 198 -20.38 1.63 11.56
CA THR A 198 -20.41 0.16 11.71
C THR A 198 -19.18 -0.42 12.40
N MET A 199 -18.11 0.37 12.49
CA MET A 199 -16.79 -0.05 13.00
C MET A 199 -16.48 0.51 14.40
N SER A 200 -17.52 0.89 15.15
CA SER A 200 -17.38 1.34 16.53
C SER A 200 -16.80 0.23 17.42
N HIS A 201 -16.04 0.62 18.44
CA HIS A 201 -15.46 -0.33 19.40
C HIS A 201 -16.52 -1.16 20.14
N ASP A 202 -17.65 -0.53 20.47
CA ASP A 202 -18.73 -1.18 21.20
C ASP A 202 -19.46 -2.25 20.37
N ASN A 203 -19.20 -2.34 19.06
CA ASN A 203 -19.81 -3.34 18.19
C ASN A 203 -18.96 -4.63 18.14
N PRO A 204 -19.41 -5.74 18.76
CA PRO A 204 -18.67 -7.00 18.72
C PRO A 204 -18.58 -7.59 17.31
N TRP A 205 -19.42 -7.14 16.37
CA TRP A 205 -19.41 -7.59 14.98
C TRP A 205 -18.46 -6.78 14.09
N ALA A 206 -17.86 -5.69 14.58
CA ALA A 206 -16.99 -4.83 13.78
C ALA A 206 -15.81 -5.58 13.12
N PRO A 207 -15.07 -6.48 13.80
CA PRO A 207 -14.05 -7.28 13.14
C PRO A 207 -14.62 -8.17 12.01
N LEU A 208 -15.78 -8.78 12.23
CA LEU A 208 -16.39 -9.68 11.24
C LEU A 208 -16.92 -8.92 10.02
N THR A 209 -17.61 -7.80 10.22
CA THR A 209 -18.07 -6.94 9.12
C THR A 209 -16.89 -6.38 8.34
N MET A 210 -15.82 -5.99 9.04
CA MET A 210 -14.61 -5.50 8.38
C MET A 210 -13.94 -6.57 7.52
N THR A 211 -14.02 -7.84 7.90
CA THR A 211 -13.49 -8.93 7.07
C THR A 211 -14.20 -9.00 5.71
N GLY A 212 -15.52 -8.81 5.70
CA GLY A 212 -16.31 -8.80 4.46
C GLY A 212 -16.00 -7.61 3.55
N VAL A 213 -15.67 -6.46 4.14
CA VAL A 213 -15.31 -5.23 3.41
C VAL A 213 -13.86 -5.24 2.95
N ALA A 214 -12.93 -5.66 3.81
CA ALA A 214 -11.50 -5.59 3.57
C ALA A 214 -11.02 -6.60 2.52
N LEU A 215 -11.72 -7.73 2.33
CA LEU A 215 -11.27 -8.75 1.39
C LEU A 215 -11.37 -8.31 -0.09
N PRO A 216 -12.47 -7.69 -0.54
CA PRO A 216 -12.56 -7.20 -1.91
C PRO A 216 -12.01 -5.77 -2.04
N ALA A 217 -11.91 -5.03 -0.93
CA ALA A 217 -11.27 -3.73 -0.90
C ALA A 217 -9.76 -3.87 -1.01
N TYR A 218 -9.17 -3.28 -2.04
CA TYR A 218 -7.75 -3.04 -2.08
C TYR A 218 -7.47 -1.64 -1.52
N ALA A 219 -6.56 -1.57 -0.55
CA ALA A 219 -5.92 -0.34 -0.13
C ALA A 219 -4.41 -0.44 -0.35
N THR A 220 -3.81 0.66 -0.80
CA THR A 220 -2.36 0.77 -0.74
C THR A 220 -1.92 0.81 0.73
N PRO A 221 -0.68 0.38 1.03
CA PRO A 221 -0.17 0.39 2.41
C PRO A 221 -0.32 1.75 3.11
N MET A 222 -0.04 2.83 2.38
CA MET A 222 -0.23 4.21 2.84
C MET A 222 -1.68 4.54 3.21
N VAL A 223 -2.65 4.12 2.38
CA VAL A 223 -4.07 4.37 2.65
C VAL A 223 -4.51 3.58 3.87
N ALA A 224 -4.12 2.32 3.98
CA ALA A 224 -4.47 1.48 5.13
C ALA A 224 -3.89 2.04 6.44
N MET A 225 -2.66 2.54 6.44
CA MET A 225 -2.06 3.14 7.64
C MET A 225 -2.69 4.48 8.01
N SER A 226 -3.06 5.32 7.03
CA SER A 226 -3.85 6.53 7.26
C SER A 226 -5.20 6.24 7.89
N GLN A 227 -5.86 5.18 7.46
CA GLN A 227 -7.14 4.78 8.01
C GLN A 227 -6.99 4.17 9.39
N LEU A 228 -5.95 3.37 9.62
CA LEU A 228 -5.63 2.84 10.94
C LEU A 228 -5.39 3.97 11.97
N GLY A 229 -4.67 5.03 11.60
CA GLY A 229 -4.50 6.21 12.44
C GLY A 229 -5.83 6.90 12.76
N SER A 230 -6.65 7.15 11.73
CA SER A 230 -8.00 7.75 11.91
C SER A 230 -8.91 6.87 12.78
N MET A 231 -8.88 5.55 12.60
CA MET A 231 -9.62 4.59 13.43
C MET A 231 -9.24 4.69 14.90
N PHE A 232 -7.95 4.80 15.21
CA PHE A 232 -7.52 4.95 16.60
C PHE A 232 -7.88 6.33 17.19
N GLN A 233 -7.84 7.39 16.39
CA GLN A 233 -8.26 8.73 16.81
C GLN A 233 -9.76 8.79 17.14
N HIS A 234 -10.60 8.06 16.41
CA HIS A 234 -12.07 8.04 16.58
C HIS A 234 -12.55 7.00 17.61
N GLY A 235 -11.66 6.23 18.22
CA GLY A 235 -12.02 5.15 19.15
C GLY A 235 -12.71 3.97 18.46
N ASN A 236 -12.41 3.71 17.20
CA ASN A 236 -12.94 2.56 16.46
C ASN A 236 -12.29 1.24 16.92
N SER A 237 -12.90 0.12 16.54
CA SER A 237 -12.40 -1.22 16.91
C SER A 237 -10.95 -1.47 16.44
N VAL A 238 -10.08 -1.86 17.39
CA VAL A 238 -8.67 -2.18 17.11
C VAL A 238 -8.54 -3.49 16.34
N GLY A 239 -9.42 -4.46 16.60
CA GLY A 239 -9.53 -5.70 15.86
C GLY A 239 -9.95 -5.46 14.40
N ALA A 240 -10.90 -4.55 14.15
CA ALA A 240 -11.25 -4.14 12.80
C ALA A 240 -10.07 -3.46 12.08
N ALA A 241 -9.28 -2.63 12.78
CA ALA A 241 -8.06 -2.04 12.21
C ALA A 241 -7.02 -3.11 11.84
N PHE A 242 -6.85 -4.13 12.68
CA PHE A 242 -5.94 -5.25 12.38
C PHE A 242 -6.41 -6.05 11.16
N ILE A 243 -7.72 -6.30 11.04
CA ILE A 243 -8.32 -6.97 9.88
C ILE A 243 -8.16 -6.14 8.61
N LEU A 244 -8.37 -4.84 8.70
CA LEU A 244 -8.13 -3.92 7.59
C LEU A 244 -6.69 -3.99 7.11
N LEU A 245 -5.75 -4.00 8.04
CA LEU A 245 -4.34 -4.11 7.73
C LEU A 245 -4.01 -5.46 7.07
N CYS A 246 -4.47 -6.57 7.64
CA CYS A 246 -4.22 -7.92 7.10
C CYS A 246 -4.88 -8.18 5.74
N PHE A 247 -6.15 -7.83 5.55
CA PHE A 247 -6.88 -8.16 4.32
C PHE A 247 -6.98 -7.01 3.34
N GLY A 248 -7.16 -5.77 3.80
CA GLY A 248 -7.30 -4.60 2.94
C GLY A 248 -5.98 -4.14 2.32
N ALA A 249 -4.88 -4.13 3.09
CA ALA A 249 -3.54 -3.87 2.54
C ALA A 249 -2.85 -5.16 2.09
N GLY A 250 -2.94 -6.21 2.91
CA GLY A 250 -2.25 -7.49 2.69
C GLY A 250 -2.74 -8.32 1.52
N MET A 251 -4.00 -8.16 1.12
CA MET A 251 -4.62 -9.01 0.10
C MET A 251 -5.41 -8.19 -0.92
N ASN A 252 -5.79 -8.86 -2.01
CA ASN A 252 -6.74 -8.36 -3.00
C ASN A 252 -7.28 -9.53 -3.84
N LEU A 253 -8.35 -9.27 -4.59
CA LEU A 253 -8.97 -10.26 -5.48
C LEU A 253 -8.01 -10.80 -6.55
N GLY A 254 -7.03 -10.02 -6.98
CA GLY A 254 -6.02 -10.42 -7.96
C GLY A 254 -5.09 -11.52 -7.43
N LEU A 255 -4.61 -11.38 -6.18
CA LEU A 255 -3.78 -12.39 -5.52
C LEU A 255 -4.56 -13.69 -5.26
N LEU A 256 -5.84 -13.57 -4.88
CA LEU A 256 -6.75 -14.71 -4.73
C LEU A 256 -6.96 -15.42 -6.09
N ALA A 257 -7.19 -14.66 -7.16
CA ALA A 257 -7.34 -15.19 -8.51
C ALA A 257 -6.06 -15.88 -9.01
N TRP A 258 -4.89 -15.30 -8.71
CA TRP A 258 -3.60 -15.92 -9.01
C TRP A 258 -3.44 -17.26 -8.28
N MET A 259 -3.78 -17.31 -6.98
CA MET A 259 -3.72 -18.56 -6.21
C MET A 259 -4.70 -19.61 -6.75
N TRP A 260 -5.93 -19.19 -7.06
CA TRP A 260 -6.93 -20.07 -7.66
C TRP A 260 -6.42 -20.67 -8.97
N TRP A 261 -5.89 -19.84 -9.87
CA TRP A 261 -5.41 -20.28 -11.17
C TRP A 261 -4.26 -21.29 -11.07
N HIS A 262 -3.33 -21.10 -10.13
CA HIS A 262 -2.11 -21.90 -10.04
C HIS A 262 -2.18 -23.11 -9.10
N TYR A 263 -3.04 -23.06 -8.07
CA TYR A 263 -3.11 -24.09 -7.03
C TYR A 263 -4.51 -24.72 -6.88
N GLY A 264 -5.52 -24.14 -7.53
CA GLY A 264 -6.89 -24.62 -7.51
C GLY A 264 -7.70 -24.13 -6.31
N TRP A 265 -9.02 -24.16 -6.46
CA TRP A 265 -9.96 -23.55 -5.51
C TRP A 265 -9.94 -24.22 -4.12
N LYS A 266 -9.69 -25.54 -4.05
CA LYS A 266 -9.66 -26.29 -2.78
C LYS A 266 -8.53 -25.82 -1.86
N LYS A 267 -7.33 -25.69 -2.41
CA LYS A 267 -6.15 -25.21 -1.67
C LYS A 267 -6.34 -23.75 -1.24
N LEU A 268 -6.87 -22.92 -2.14
CA LEU A 268 -7.26 -21.55 -1.82
C LEU A 268 -8.23 -21.49 -0.65
N GLY A 269 -9.34 -22.24 -0.70
CA GLY A 269 -10.37 -22.23 0.33
C GLY A 269 -9.83 -22.67 1.70
N ILE A 270 -8.99 -23.70 1.74
CA ILE A 270 -8.38 -24.18 2.98
C ILE A 270 -7.41 -23.15 3.57
N TRP A 271 -6.49 -22.63 2.75
CA TRP A 271 -5.54 -21.60 3.20
C TRP A 271 -6.26 -20.35 3.70
N PHE A 272 -7.21 -19.87 2.89
CA PHE A 272 -7.97 -18.66 3.21
C PHE A 272 -8.79 -18.86 4.47
N GLY A 273 -9.45 -20.01 4.64
CA GLY A 273 -10.18 -20.35 5.87
C GLY A 273 -9.29 -20.39 7.11
N ILE A 274 -8.11 -20.99 7.03
CA ILE A 274 -7.15 -21.03 8.14
C ILE A 274 -6.71 -19.61 8.52
N MET A 275 -6.29 -18.82 7.53
CA MET A 275 -5.85 -17.46 7.75
C MET A 275 -6.98 -16.59 8.32
N LEU A 276 -8.20 -16.69 7.78
CA LEU A 276 -9.38 -15.98 8.26
C LEU A 276 -9.65 -16.30 9.74
N LEU A 277 -9.62 -17.57 10.12
CA LEU A 277 -9.83 -17.99 11.51
C LEU A 277 -8.74 -17.43 12.45
N ILE A 278 -7.48 -17.45 12.03
CA ILE A 278 -6.37 -16.95 12.85
C ILE A 278 -6.44 -15.42 12.98
N VAL A 279 -6.67 -14.70 11.87
CA VAL A 279 -6.77 -13.24 11.87
C VAL A 279 -7.97 -12.78 12.70
N ILE A 280 -9.13 -13.41 12.55
CA ILE A 280 -10.31 -13.10 13.37
C ILE A 280 -10.03 -13.42 14.84
N GLY A 281 -9.47 -14.59 15.15
CA GLY A 281 -9.14 -14.96 16.54
C GLY A 281 -8.18 -13.97 17.20
N ILE A 282 -7.14 -13.54 16.49
CA ILE A 282 -6.20 -12.52 16.97
C ILE A 282 -6.90 -11.15 17.08
N SER A 283 -7.75 -10.77 16.12
CA SER A 283 -8.45 -9.48 16.13
C SER A 283 -9.28 -9.27 17.40
N TYR A 284 -10.04 -10.29 17.84
CA TYR A 284 -10.78 -10.25 19.09
C TYR A 284 -9.85 -10.27 20.32
N GLY A 285 -8.71 -10.95 20.22
CA GLY A 285 -7.71 -10.99 21.28
C GLY A 285 -6.98 -9.67 21.51
N VAL A 286 -6.74 -8.89 20.45
CA VAL A 286 -6.03 -7.59 20.53
C VAL A 286 -6.95 -6.43 20.87
N GLU A 287 -8.26 -6.57 20.67
CA GLU A 287 -9.26 -5.53 20.93
C GLU A 287 -9.12 -4.94 22.34
N GLY A 288 -9.17 -5.77 23.39
CA GLY A 288 -9.09 -5.30 24.78
C GLY A 288 -7.74 -4.69 25.17
N PRO A 289 -6.60 -5.40 24.97
CA PRO A 289 -5.29 -4.94 25.41
C PRO A 289 -4.78 -3.67 24.72
N LEU A 290 -5.14 -3.46 23.45
CA LEU A 290 -4.62 -2.35 22.64
C LEU A 290 -5.60 -1.17 22.52
N TYR A 291 -6.82 -1.28 23.03
CA TYR A 291 -7.80 -0.20 22.95
C TYR A 291 -7.36 1.07 23.71
N PRO A 292 -7.35 2.25 23.07
CA PRO A 292 -7.01 3.50 23.73
C PRO A 292 -8.14 3.95 24.66
N LYS A 293 -8.00 3.72 25.96
CA LYS A 293 -8.98 4.11 27.00
C LYS A 293 -9.15 5.62 27.25
N ALA A 294 -8.44 6.46 26.50
CA ALA A 294 -8.35 7.91 26.73
C ALA A 294 -9.08 8.74 25.66
N ILE A 295 -9.86 8.09 24.79
CA ILE A 295 -10.53 8.70 23.63
C ILE A 295 -12.03 8.48 23.78
N GLU A 296 -12.82 9.55 23.67
CA GLU A 296 -14.27 9.44 23.59
C GLU A 296 -14.64 8.88 22.21
N ALA A 297 -15.39 7.78 22.18
CA ALA A 297 -15.80 7.14 20.94
C ALA A 297 -16.73 8.07 20.16
N SER A 298 -16.37 8.39 18.92
CA SER A 298 -17.23 9.12 18.00
C SER A 298 -18.06 8.13 17.18
N ASP A 299 -19.37 8.33 17.10
CA ASP A 299 -20.29 7.43 16.37
C ASP A 299 -20.17 7.52 14.83
N HIS A 300 -19.36 8.45 14.31
CA HIS A 300 -19.21 8.72 12.88
C HIS A 300 -17.73 8.91 12.50
N SER A 301 -17.16 7.95 11.78
CA SER A 301 -15.78 8.03 11.26
C SER A 301 -15.75 8.10 9.74
N HIS A 302 -15.03 9.08 9.18
CA HIS A 302 -14.79 9.21 7.74
C HIS A 302 -13.69 8.27 7.21
N ALA A 303 -13.03 7.50 8.09
CA ALA A 303 -11.95 6.59 7.73
C ALA A 303 -12.31 5.63 6.58
N PHE A 304 -13.58 5.23 6.48
CA PHE A 304 -14.03 4.21 5.55
C PHE A 304 -14.62 4.73 4.25
N ASP A 305 -14.77 6.06 4.09
CA ASP A 305 -15.41 6.63 2.91
C ASP A 305 -14.66 6.29 1.62
N ARG A 306 -13.35 6.03 1.69
CA ARG A 306 -12.54 5.59 0.54
C ARG A 306 -12.98 4.24 -0.05
N TYR A 307 -13.66 3.40 0.71
CA TYR A 307 -14.18 2.11 0.25
C TYR A 307 -15.59 2.20 -0.32
N CYS A 308 -16.29 3.30 -0.02
CA CYS A 308 -17.67 3.55 -0.41
C CYS A 308 -17.74 4.32 -1.74
N SER A 309 -18.94 4.34 -2.32
CA SER A 309 -19.29 5.23 -3.43
C SER A 309 -18.93 6.68 -3.07
N PRO A 310 -18.15 7.38 -3.92
CA PRO A 310 -17.79 8.77 -3.69
C PRO A 310 -18.98 9.74 -3.88
N TYR A 311 -20.02 9.29 -4.60
CA TYR A 311 -21.21 10.09 -4.89
C TYR A 311 -22.38 9.66 -4.02
N ARG A 312 -23.12 10.65 -3.50
CA ARG A 312 -24.41 10.43 -2.83
C ARG A 312 -25.49 10.14 -3.86
N PHE A 313 -26.41 9.24 -3.52
CA PHE A 313 -27.49 8.84 -4.42
C PHE A 313 -28.35 10.04 -4.81
N GLY A 314 -28.56 10.23 -6.11
CA GLY A 314 -29.39 11.33 -6.64
C GLY A 314 -28.70 12.69 -6.68
N THR A 315 -27.41 12.79 -6.37
CA THR A 315 -26.63 14.03 -6.50
C THR A 315 -25.80 14.01 -7.79
N VAL A 316 -25.86 15.09 -8.56
CA VAL A 316 -25.03 15.29 -9.76
C VAL A 316 -24.03 16.41 -9.47
N PRO A 317 -22.71 16.18 -9.59
CA PRO A 317 -21.72 17.22 -9.40
C PRO A 317 -21.92 18.40 -10.35
N SER A 318 -21.58 19.61 -9.91
CA SER A 318 -21.56 20.80 -10.75
C SER A 318 -20.56 20.63 -11.90
N GLY A 319 -21.06 20.59 -13.14
CA GLY A 319 -20.25 20.30 -14.33
C GLY A 319 -20.30 18.84 -14.83
N GLY A 320 -21.02 17.97 -14.12
CA GLY A 320 -21.22 16.57 -14.50
C GLY A 320 -20.10 15.63 -14.02
N PHE A 321 -20.38 14.32 -14.01
CA PHE A 321 -19.48 13.31 -13.46
C PHE A 321 -18.07 13.29 -14.10
N PRO A 322 -17.89 13.38 -15.43
CA PRO A 322 -16.55 13.33 -16.02
C PRO A 322 -15.68 14.53 -15.63
N ALA A 323 -16.26 15.72 -15.52
CA ALA A 323 -15.54 16.94 -15.13
C ALA A 323 -15.08 16.85 -13.67
N ASP A 324 -15.95 16.38 -12.78
CA ASP A 324 -15.63 16.14 -11.37
C ASP A 324 -14.55 15.07 -11.19
N ILE A 325 -14.62 13.96 -11.94
CA ILE A 325 -13.57 12.92 -11.93
C ILE A 325 -12.21 13.51 -12.30
N ILE A 326 -12.13 14.26 -13.40
CA ILE A 326 -10.87 14.88 -13.85
C ILE A 326 -10.38 15.89 -12.81
N ARG A 327 -11.28 16.67 -12.21
CA ARG A 327 -10.96 17.62 -11.14
C ARG A 327 -10.35 16.90 -9.93
N ARG A 328 -11.04 15.89 -9.39
CA ARG A 328 -10.58 15.10 -8.23
C ARG A 328 -9.25 14.41 -8.49
N ILE A 329 -9.10 13.77 -9.66
CA ILE A 329 -7.82 13.16 -10.04
C ILE A 329 -6.71 14.21 -10.04
N LYS A 330 -6.89 15.34 -10.71
CA LYS A 330 -5.84 16.38 -10.78
C LYS A 330 -5.43 16.92 -9.40
N LEU A 331 -6.37 17.01 -8.48
CA LEU A 331 -6.12 17.57 -7.15
C LEU A 331 -5.54 16.55 -6.17
N GLU A 332 -5.92 15.28 -6.26
CA GLU A 332 -5.46 14.24 -5.34
C GLU A 332 -4.17 13.54 -5.81
N THR A 333 -3.85 13.61 -7.11
CA THR A 333 -2.69 12.89 -7.66
C THR A 333 -1.39 13.51 -7.17
N GLN A 334 -0.50 12.66 -6.63
CA GLN A 334 0.79 13.10 -6.11
C GLN A 334 1.89 12.95 -7.17
N THR A 335 2.98 13.73 -7.04
CA THR A 335 4.06 13.76 -8.04
C THR A 335 4.70 12.40 -8.31
N HIS A 336 4.85 11.56 -7.28
CA HIS A 336 5.40 10.21 -7.44
C HIS A 336 4.43 9.24 -8.10
N GLU A 337 3.12 9.42 -7.94
CA GLU A 337 2.09 8.63 -8.65
C GLU A 337 2.14 8.92 -10.16
N LEU A 338 2.31 10.19 -10.53
CA LEU A 338 2.52 10.60 -11.93
C LEU A 338 3.79 9.99 -12.53
N PHE A 339 4.90 10.02 -11.79
CA PHE A 339 6.13 9.36 -12.24
C PHE A 339 5.93 7.85 -12.40
N GLY A 340 5.27 7.20 -11.42
CA GLY A 340 4.97 5.78 -11.44
C GLY A 340 4.14 5.37 -12.66
N ILE A 341 3.04 6.08 -12.94
CA ILE A 341 2.17 5.77 -14.07
C ILE A 341 2.86 6.07 -15.42
N ALA A 342 3.65 7.14 -15.51
CA ALA A 342 4.42 7.46 -16.72
C ALA A 342 5.47 6.37 -17.01
N ALA A 343 6.21 5.93 -15.99
CA ALA A 343 7.19 4.85 -16.10
C ALA A 343 6.54 3.51 -16.47
N LEU A 344 5.39 3.17 -15.86
CA LEU A 344 4.62 1.98 -16.24
C LEU A 344 4.09 2.07 -17.67
N GLY A 345 3.62 3.24 -18.12
CA GLY A 345 3.20 3.47 -19.49
C GLY A 345 4.36 3.28 -20.48
N PHE A 346 5.55 3.80 -20.16
CA PHE A 346 6.76 3.56 -20.94
C PHE A 346 7.11 2.08 -21.00
N LEU A 347 7.13 1.37 -19.86
CA LEU A 347 7.41 -0.07 -19.84
C LEU A 347 6.35 -0.89 -20.59
N ALA A 348 5.08 -0.51 -20.51
CA ALA A 348 3.99 -1.18 -21.23
C ALA A 348 4.12 -0.98 -22.74
N THR A 349 4.50 0.22 -23.20
CA THR A 349 4.73 0.48 -24.62
C THR A 349 5.96 -0.29 -25.12
N CYS A 350 7.09 -0.24 -24.41
CA CYS A 350 8.27 -1.04 -24.73
C CYS A 350 7.98 -2.55 -24.73
N GLY A 351 7.28 -3.04 -23.71
CA GLY A 351 6.86 -4.44 -23.60
C GLY A 351 5.91 -4.87 -24.72
N GLY A 352 4.97 -4.01 -25.10
CA GLY A 352 4.04 -4.23 -26.21
C GLY A 352 4.76 -4.31 -27.55
N LEU A 353 5.70 -3.39 -27.80
CA LEU A 353 6.57 -3.42 -28.98
C LEU A 353 7.41 -4.70 -29.02
N LEU A 354 8.01 -5.10 -27.89
CA LEU A 354 8.76 -6.35 -27.78
C LEU A 354 7.89 -7.58 -28.05
N ARG A 355 6.65 -7.59 -27.56
CA ARG A 355 5.70 -8.69 -27.81
C ARG A 355 5.27 -8.76 -29.27
N PHE A 356 5.15 -7.63 -29.94
CA PHE A 356 4.76 -7.54 -31.35
C PHE A 356 5.92 -7.91 -32.30
N PHE A 357 7.12 -7.34 -32.08
CA PHE A 357 8.28 -7.53 -32.97
C PHE A 357 9.13 -8.76 -32.63
N ASP A 358 9.16 -9.19 -31.36
CA ASP A 358 9.89 -10.37 -30.90
C ASP A 358 9.01 -11.32 -30.07
N PRO A 359 7.98 -11.93 -30.70
CA PRO A 359 7.08 -12.86 -30.04
C PRO A 359 7.79 -14.15 -29.60
N ASN A 360 8.84 -14.54 -30.32
CA ASN A 360 9.61 -15.77 -30.06
C ASN A 360 10.75 -15.59 -29.06
N LYS A 361 10.88 -14.40 -28.43
CA LYS A 361 11.92 -14.11 -27.43
C LYS A 361 13.36 -14.26 -27.95
N LYS A 362 13.59 -14.05 -29.25
CA LYS A 362 14.93 -14.12 -29.87
C LYS A 362 15.90 -13.10 -29.26
N LEU A 363 15.40 -11.92 -28.87
CA LEU A 363 16.19 -10.91 -28.20
C LEU A 363 16.63 -11.37 -26.81
N ASP A 364 15.74 -12.03 -26.07
CA ASP A 364 16.06 -12.65 -24.79
C ASP A 364 17.10 -13.76 -24.97
N ASP A 365 16.93 -14.63 -25.96
CA ASP A 365 17.88 -15.71 -26.24
C ASP A 365 19.26 -15.16 -26.61
N TRP A 366 19.32 -14.09 -27.42
CA TRP A 366 20.56 -13.41 -27.76
C TRP A 366 21.21 -12.71 -26.56
N LEU A 367 20.40 -12.04 -25.74
CA LEU A 367 20.86 -11.36 -24.53
C LEU A 367 21.36 -12.35 -23.48
N ASN A 368 20.87 -13.59 -23.47
CA ASN A 368 21.27 -14.64 -22.53
C ASN A 368 22.22 -15.69 -23.12
N ALA A 369 22.65 -15.51 -24.38
CA ALA A 369 23.62 -16.38 -25.00
C ALA A 369 24.96 -16.31 -24.24
N VAL A 370 25.48 -17.49 -23.88
CA VAL A 370 26.75 -17.62 -23.16
C VAL A 370 27.87 -16.97 -23.99
N PRO A 371 28.56 -15.93 -23.48
CA PRO A 371 29.61 -15.29 -24.24
C PRO A 371 30.76 -16.28 -24.47
N PRO A 372 31.31 -16.36 -25.68
CA PRO A 372 32.49 -17.15 -25.94
C PRO A 372 33.69 -16.45 -25.28
N THR A 373 34.43 -17.21 -24.47
CA THR A 373 35.75 -16.90 -23.87
C THR A 373 35.80 -16.08 -22.58
N LYS A 374 36.57 -16.59 -21.60
CA LYS A 374 37.07 -15.86 -20.44
C LYS A 374 38.12 -14.86 -20.91
N VAL A 375 37.73 -13.59 -21.07
CA VAL A 375 38.68 -12.51 -21.35
C VAL A 375 39.57 -12.33 -20.11
N ALA A 376 40.87 -12.17 -20.30
CA ALA A 376 41.80 -11.93 -19.20
C ALA A 376 41.52 -10.55 -18.60
N HIS A 377 41.14 -10.53 -17.33
CA HIS A 377 40.72 -9.31 -16.65
C HIS A 377 41.89 -8.63 -15.92
N GLY A 378 41.94 -7.30 -16.02
CA GLY A 378 42.87 -6.47 -15.25
C GLY A 378 42.54 -6.45 -13.75
N ARG A 379 43.43 -5.88 -12.93
CA ARG A 379 43.34 -5.89 -11.45
C ARG A 379 42.06 -5.26 -10.87
N PHE A 380 41.35 -4.45 -11.66
CA PHE A 380 40.08 -3.79 -11.30
C PHE A 380 38.85 -4.34 -12.05
N ASP A 381 39.03 -5.33 -12.94
CA ASP A 381 37.97 -5.90 -13.77
C ASP A 381 37.48 -7.23 -13.15
N ILE A 382 36.88 -7.13 -11.96
CA ILE A 382 36.45 -8.30 -11.19
C ILE A 382 35.06 -8.74 -11.67
N ILE A 383 34.93 -9.98 -12.14
CA ILE A 383 33.63 -10.57 -12.44
C ILE A 383 32.87 -10.79 -11.13
N LEU A 384 31.87 -9.94 -10.88
CA LEU A 384 30.95 -10.14 -9.77
C LEU A 384 29.90 -11.22 -10.12
N PRO A 385 29.71 -12.24 -9.25
CA PRO A 385 28.66 -13.23 -9.43
C PRO A 385 27.28 -12.58 -9.54
N ALA A 386 26.42 -13.10 -10.40
CA ALA A 386 25.08 -12.52 -10.63
C ALA A 386 24.25 -12.34 -9.34
N PRO A 387 24.25 -13.28 -8.38
CA PRO A 387 23.55 -13.11 -7.11
C PRO A 387 24.07 -11.95 -6.27
N VAL A 388 25.37 -11.63 -6.32
CA VAL A 388 25.95 -10.50 -5.57
C VAL A 388 25.42 -9.19 -6.13
N ILE A 389 25.42 -9.03 -7.46
CA ILE A 389 24.88 -7.82 -8.08
C ILE A 389 23.36 -7.73 -7.86
N GLY A 390 22.65 -8.86 -7.91
CA GLY A 390 21.22 -8.90 -7.62
C GLY A 390 20.90 -8.48 -6.18
N LEU A 391 21.68 -8.95 -5.20
CA LEU A 391 21.56 -8.54 -3.80
C LEU A 391 21.93 -7.06 -3.61
N CYS A 392 22.99 -6.56 -4.26
CA CYS A 392 23.30 -5.13 -4.28
C CYS A 392 22.17 -4.30 -4.92
N GLY A 393 21.50 -4.83 -5.95
CA GLY A 393 20.34 -4.21 -6.59
C GLY A 393 19.14 -4.14 -5.64
N LEU A 394 18.82 -5.24 -4.95
CA LEU A 394 17.77 -5.27 -3.92
C LEU A 394 18.09 -4.31 -2.76
N ALA A 395 19.33 -4.31 -2.28
CA ALA A 395 19.78 -3.35 -1.27
C ALA A 395 19.67 -1.90 -1.77
N GLY A 396 19.99 -1.66 -3.04
CA GLY A 396 19.79 -0.37 -3.71
C GLY A 396 18.33 0.05 -3.73
N ILE A 397 17.38 -0.86 -4.00
CA ILE A 397 15.94 -0.59 -3.91
C ILE A 397 15.54 -0.21 -2.49
N ILE A 398 16.07 -0.90 -1.47
CA ILE A 398 15.80 -0.56 -0.06
C ILE A 398 16.34 0.84 0.25
N VAL A 399 17.57 1.16 -0.16
CA VAL A 399 18.16 2.49 0.05
C VAL A 399 17.36 3.58 -0.68
N VAL A 400 16.94 3.34 -1.92
CA VAL A 400 16.08 4.27 -2.67
C VAL A 400 14.71 4.40 -2.02
N SER A 401 14.15 3.33 -1.47
CA SER A 401 12.90 3.36 -0.71
C SER A 401 13.03 4.23 0.54
N VAL A 402 14.12 4.06 1.31
CA VAL A 402 14.43 4.89 2.47
C VAL A 402 14.62 6.35 2.05
N ALA A 403 15.37 6.64 0.98
CA ALA A 403 15.48 7.99 0.44
C ALA A 403 14.12 8.55 -0.02
N GLY A 404 13.26 7.69 -0.58
CA GLY A 404 11.87 7.99 -0.90
C GLY A 404 11.06 8.39 0.34
N CYS A 405 11.30 7.79 1.50
CA CYS A 405 10.71 8.24 2.77
C CYS A 405 11.11 9.68 3.09
N PHE A 406 12.38 10.05 2.93
CA PHE A 406 12.83 11.43 3.16
C PHE A 406 12.26 12.43 2.15
N ALA A 407 12.02 12.00 0.91
CA ALA A 407 11.39 12.81 -0.12
C ALA A 407 9.86 12.96 0.09
N TYR A 408 9.20 11.91 0.56
CA TYR A 408 7.76 11.90 0.84
C TYR A 408 7.41 12.66 2.13
N TYR A 409 8.29 12.58 3.14
CA TYR A 409 8.20 13.32 4.40
C TYR A 409 9.23 14.46 4.38
N PRO A 410 8.90 15.60 3.74
CA PRO A 410 9.83 16.71 3.56
C PRO A 410 10.28 17.30 4.89
N GLU A 411 11.22 18.25 4.83
CA GLU A 411 11.69 18.90 6.05
C GLU A 411 10.54 19.61 6.77
N PRO A 412 10.56 19.68 8.12
CA PRO A 412 9.47 20.29 8.88
C PRO A 412 9.11 21.70 8.42
N LYS A 413 10.08 22.48 7.95
CA LYS A 413 9.85 23.84 7.42
C LYS A 413 9.05 23.84 6.12
N GLU A 414 9.40 22.95 5.19
CA GLU A 414 8.70 22.80 3.90
C GLU A 414 7.28 22.23 4.12
N ALA A 415 7.15 21.22 4.99
CA ALA A 415 5.85 20.68 5.38
C ALA A 415 4.94 21.74 6.04
N LEU A 416 5.51 22.60 6.89
CA LEU A 416 4.79 23.70 7.55
C LEU A 416 4.36 24.79 6.55
N GLU A 417 5.17 25.06 5.52
CA GLU A 417 4.85 26.00 4.45
C GLU A 417 3.68 25.50 3.59
N GLU A 418 3.71 24.24 3.18
CA GLU A 418 2.60 23.60 2.46
C GLU A 418 1.33 23.51 3.32
N LEU A 419 1.47 23.17 4.61
CA LEU A 419 0.36 23.19 5.57
C LEU A 419 -0.25 24.59 5.69
N ARG A 420 0.60 25.63 5.70
CA ARG A 420 0.14 27.02 5.74
C ARG A 420 -0.68 27.38 4.51
N VAL A 421 -0.22 27.03 3.31
CA VAL A 421 -0.96 27.29 2.06
C VAL A 421 -2.31 26.58 2.10
N ALA A 422 -2.32 25.27 2.39
CA ALA A 422 -3.55 24.49 2.46
C ALA A 422 -4.53 25.02 3.51
N SER A 423 -4.04 25.41 4.69
CA SER A 423 -4.87 25.95 5.76
C SER A 423 -5.46 27.31 5.43
N ILE A 424 -4.72 28.18 4.72
CA ILE A 424 -5.24 29.48 4.27
C ILE A 424 -6.38 29.27 3.29
N GLU A 425 -6.22 28.38 2.32
CA GLU A 425 -7.25 28.06 1.33
C GLU A 425 -8.49 27.42 1.99
N SER A 426 -8.28 26.51 2.95
CA SER A 426 -9.35 25.90 3.75
C SER A 426 -10.15 26.95 4.53
N SER A 427 -9.46 27.83 5.27
CA SER A 427 -10.12 28.89 6.05
C SER A 427 -10.78 29.94 5.16
N ALA A 428 -10.18 30.29 4.02
CA ALA A 428 -10.77 31.22 3.05
C ALA A 428 -12.06 30.66 2.45
N ALA A 429 -12.04 29.39 2.01
CA ALA A 429 -13.22 28.67 1.54
C ALA A 429 -14.30 28.58 2.63
N ALA A 430 -13.88 28.36 3.88
CA ALA A 430 -14.81 28.28 4.99
C ALA A 430 -15.52 29.62 5.24
N ILE A 431 -14.78 30.73 5.15
CA ILE A 431 -15.28 32.08 5.32
C ILE A 431 -16.18 32.53 4.17
N SER A 432 -15.88 32.10 2.94
CA SER A 432 -16.71 32.38 1.75
C SER A 432 -17.97 31.52 1.67
N GLY A 433 -18.05 30.46 2.48
CA GLY A 433 -19.16 29.51 2.47
C GLY A 433 -19.13 28.53 1.30
N ASP A 434 -17.95 28.36 0.66
CA ASP A 434 -17.76 27.36 -0.39
C ASP A 434 -17.51 26.00 0.25
N THR A 435 -18.59 25.26 0.49
CA THR A 435 -18.54 23.93 1.11
C THR A 435 -17.68 22.95 0.31
N GLU A 436 -17.74 22.99 -1.03
CA GLU A 436 -17.02 22.03 -1.86
C GLU A 436 -15.52 22.28 -1.79
N LEU A 437 -15.10 23.54 -1.83
CA LEU A 437 -13.70 23.92 -1.73
C LEU A 437 -13.14 23.67 -0.32
N CYS A 438 -13.94 23.90 0.73
CA CYS A 438 -13.50 23.63 2.11
C CYS A 438 -13.32 22.12 2.37
N LEU A 439 -14.31 21.30 2.00
CA LEU A 439 -14.22 19.83 2.09
C LEU A 439 -13.11 19.23 1.20
N HIS A 440 -12.59 20.01 0.25
CA HIS A 440 -11.43 19.62 -0.54
C HIS A 440 -10.11 19.88 0.21
N TRP A 441 -9.95 21.04 0.85
CA TRP A 441 -8.70 21.44 1.48
C TRP A 441 -8.47 20.87 2.88
N ILE A 442 -9.54 20.55 3.62
CA ILE A 442 -9.42 19.95 4.96
C ILE A 442 -8.58 18.66 4.94
N PRO A 443 -8.86 17.65 4.07
CA PRO A 443 -8.02 16.45 4.00
C PRO A 443 -6.56 16.73 3.61
N MET A 444 -6.31 17.80 2.87
CA MET A 444 -4.94 18.21 2.52
C MET A 444 -4.20 18.78 3.73
N CYS A 445 -4.89 19.56 4.57
CA CYS A 445 -4.35 20.08 5.82
C CYS A 445 -3.99 18.94 6.77
N GLU A 446 -4.90 17.96 6.95
CA GLU A 446 -4.62 16.76 7.73
C GLU A 446 -3.42 15.98 7.19
N GLY A 447 -3.37 15.79 5.87
CA GLY A 447 -2.27 15.09 5.21
C GLY A 447 -0.91 15.74 5.48
N TRP A 448 -0.83 17.07 5.38
CA TRP A 448 0.39 17.82 5.65
C TRP A 448 0.75 17.85 7.14
N ASN A 449 -0.23 17.99 8.04
CA ASN A 449 -0.02 17.89 9.48
C ASN A 449 0.60 16.55 9.87
N LYS A 450 0.05 15.44 9.34
CA LYS A 450 0.58 14.08 9.58
C LYS A 450 2.00 13.92 9.03
N ARG A 451 2.25 14.41 7.80
CA ARG A 451 3.59 14.38 7.18
C ARG A 451 4.62 15.21 7.94
N LEU A 452 4.22 16.34 8.51
CA LEU A 452 5.06 17.20 9.34
C LEU A 452 5.57 16.43 10.56
N ILE A 453 4.67 15.77 11.31
CA ILE A 453 5.04 14.95 12.47
C ILE A 453 5.96 13.81 12.09
N VAL A 454 5.64 13.11 11.00
CA VAL A 454 6.51 12.03 10.49
C VAL A 454 7.88 12.55 10.08
N GLY A 455 7.93 13.70 9.41
CA GLY A 455 9.16 14.34 8.95
C GLY A 455 10.07 14.77 10.11
N ILE A 456 9.50 15.17 11.25
CA ILE A 456 10.24 15.45 12.49
C ILE A 456 10.81 14.16 13.07
N TYR A 457 9.97 13.12 13.22
CA TYR A 457 10.38 11.84 13.78
C TYR A 457 11.51 11.19 12.96
N LEU A 458 11.39 11.20 11.63
CA LEU A 458 12.39 10.62 10.72
C LEU A 458 13.79 11.24 10.87
N ARG A 459 13.86 12.53 11.22
CA ARG A 459 15.13 13.29 11.32
C ARG A 459 15.67 13.36 12.75
N LYS A 460 14.79 13.50 13.74
CA LYS A 460 15.16 13.69 15.16
C LYS A 460 15.02 12.41 15.99
N TRP A 461 14.43 11.34 15.45
CA TRP A 461 14.09 10.08 16.15
C TRP A 461 13.15 10.23 17.35
N ALA A 462 12.60 11.43 17.56
CA ALA A 462 11.65 11.76 18.60
C ALA A 462 10.81 12.96 18.15
N VAL A 463 9.55 12.99 18.56
CA VAL A 463 8.67 14.16 18.42
C VAL A 463 8.44 14.71 19.83
N PRO A 464 8.77 15.98 20.10
CA PRO A 464 8.45 16.63 21.37
C PRO A 464 6.95 16.57 21.69
N ASP A 465 6.60 16.27 22.95
CA ASP A 465 5.21 16.07 23.39
C ASP A 465 4.35 17.34 23.20
N ASP A 466 4.95 18.52 23.30
CA ASP A 466 4.29 19.82 23.06
C ASP A 466 3.90 20.01 21.59
N ILE A 467 4.77 19.62 20.66
CA ILE A 467 4.48 19.66 19.22
C ILE A 467 3.39 18.64 18.88
N LEU A 468 3.47 17.43 19.45
CA LEU A 468 2.45 16.40 19.25
C LEU A 468 1.07 16.87 19.75
N ALA A 469 1.02 17.52 20.92
CA ALA A 469 -0.21 18.05 21.49
C ALA A 469 -0.82 19.15 20.60
N ARG A 470 -0.01 20.11 20.13
CA ARG A 470 -0.46 21.20 19.24
C ARG A 470 -0.90 20.70 17.86
N SER A 471 -0.21 19.69 17.34
CA SER A 471 -0.57 19.02 16.09
C SER A 471 -1.93 18.34 16.20
N LYS A 472 -2.21 17.72 17.36
CA LYS A 472 -3.50 17.09 17.62
C LYS A 472 -4.61 18.14 17.78
N GLU A 473 -4.36 19.21 18.53
CA GLU A 473 -5.31 20.33 18.67
C GLU A 473 -5.68 20.93 17.30
N TYR A 474 -4.70 21.11 16.41
CA TYR A 474 -4.96 21.56 15.04
C TYR A 474 -5.82 20.59 14.22
N GLU A 475 -5.60 19.28 14.39
CA GLU A 475 -6.37 18.23 13.71
C GLU A 475 -7.81 18.19 14.23
N ASP A 476 -8.01 18.24 15.56
CA ASP A 476 -9.33 18.26 16.21
C ASP A 476 -10.18 19.45 15.71
N GLU A 477 -9.57 20.64 15.59
CA GLU A 477 -10.24 21.85 15.07
C GLU A 477 -10.61 21.73 13.57
N LEU A 478 -9.78 21.07 12.76
CA LEU A 478 -10.06 20.81 11.35
C LEU A 478 -11.22 19.82 11.17
N GLU A 479 -11.24 18.75 11.96
CA GLU A 479 -12.30 17.75 11.93
C GLU A 479 -13.65 18.37 12.33
N GLU A 480 -13.65 19.21 13.37
CA GLU A 480 -14.88 19.90 13.78
C GLU A 480 -15.36 20.87 12.69
N LEU A 481 -14.44 21.55 11.99
CA LEU A 481 -14.78 22.38 10.84
C LEU A 481 -15.42 21.55 9.72
N GLU A 482 -14.87 20.38 9.41
CA GLU A 482 -15.44 19.46 8.41
C GLU A 482 -16.86 19.04 8.79
N HIS A 483 -17.04 18.62 10.04
CA HIS A 483 -18.31 18.17 10.58
C HIS A 483 -19.39 19.26 10.44
N MET A 484 -19.03 20.51 10.72
CA MET A 484 -19.93 21.65 10.58
C MET A 484 -20.41 21.88 9.15
N PHE A 485 -19.53 21.66 8.16
CA PHE A 485 -19.88 21.77 6.74
C PHE A 485 -20.79 20.65 6.26
N GLN A 486 -20.57 19.42 6.74
CA GLN A 486 -21.38 18.28 6.36
C GLN A 486 -22.81 18.34 6.93
N HIS A 487 -22.98 18.90 8.13
CA HIS A 487 -24.27 18.99 8.84
C HIS A 487 -25.01 20.33 8.63
N ARG A 488 -24.53 21.20 7.72
CA ARG A 488 -25.12 22.51 7.42
C ARG A 488 -25.30 23.40 8.66
N SER A 489 -24.22 23.57 9.42
CA SER A 489 -24.17 24.48 10.57
C SER A 489 -24.30 25.96 10.18
N PHE A 490 -24.61 26.83 11.15
CA PHE A 490 -24.76 28.27 10.91
C PHE A 490 -23.46 28.92 10.38
N PRO A 491 -23.54 29.81 9.37
CA PRO A 491 -22.36 30.47 8.79
C PRO A 491 -21.45 31.21 9.79
N SER A 492 -22.05 31.78 10.86
CA SER A 492 -21.31 32.48 11.91
C SER A 492 -20.53 31.54 12.84
N ALA A 493 -21.00 30.31 13.00
CA ALA A 493 -20.28 29.28 13.75
C ALA A 493 -19.10 28.76 12.92
N ILE A 494 -19.32 28.52 11.62
CA ILE A 494 -18.27 28.09 10.67
C ILE A 494 -17.13 29.09 10.62
N ARG A 495 -17.44 30.40 10.52
CA ARG A 495 -16.40 31.44 10.53
C ARG A 495 -15.58 31.45 11.82
N ARG A 496 -16.21 31.24 12.98
CA ARG A 496 -15.47 31.15 14.27
C ARG A 496 -14.54 29.94 14.29
N ARG A 497 -15.02 28.79 13.81
CA ARG A 497 -14.22 27.57 13.74
C ARG A 497 -13.04 27.71 12.77
N ALA A 498 -13.23 28.35 11.61
CA ALA A 498 -12.15 28.63 10.67
C ALA A 498 -11.04 29.52 11.27
N VAL A 499 -11.38 30.43 12.19
CA VAL A 499 -10.41 31.23 12.95
C VAL A 499 -9.69 30.39 14.01
N ALA A 500 -10.39 29.46 14.67
CA ALA A 500 -9.78 28.54 15.63
C ALA A 500 -8.75 27.63 14.95
N VAL A 501 -9.08 27.06 13.78
CA VAL A 501 -8.14 26.30 12.93
C VAL A 501 -6.88 27.10 12.63
N ASP A 502 -7.01 28.35 12.18
CA ASP A 502 -5.84 29.19 11.88
C ASP A 502 -5.04 29.53 13.13
N THR A 503 -5.70 29.73 14.28
CA THR A 503 -5.03 29.96 15.57
C THR A 503 -4.23 28.74 16.02
N ALA A 504 -4.82 27.55 15.94
CA ALA A 504 -4.14 26.29 16.26
C ALA A 504 -2.94 26.04 15.33
N ARG A 505 -3.06 26.37 14.04
CA ARG A 505 -1.93 26.31 13.10
C ARG A 505 -0.79 27.26 13.49
N HIS A 506 -1.10 28.50 13.86
CA HIS A 506 -0.07 29.44 14.32
C HIS A 506 0.61 28.94 15.59
N ALA A 507 -0.17 28.41 16.54
CA ALA A 507 0.37 27.79 17.75
C ALA A 507 1.31 26.61 17.42
N LEU A 508 0.96 25.77 16.45
CA LEU A 508 1.82 24.68 15.97
C LEU A 508 3.10 25.21 15.31
N ALA A 509 2.97 26.23 14.46
CA ALA A 509 4.10 26.87 13.78
C ALA A 509 5.08 27.52 14.76
N ASP A 510 4.59 28.17 15.81
CA ASP A 510 5.41 28.83 16.84
C ASP A 510 6.19 27.84 17.72
N ALA A 511 5.75 26.58 17.79
CA ALA A 511 6.42 25.53 18.54
C ALA A 511 7.55 24.82 17.76
N LEU A 512 7.68 25.08 16.45
CA LEU A 512 8.65 24.45 15.53
C LEU A 512 9.85 25.36 15.24
#